data_AF-A0A7D3X194-F1
#
_entry.id   AF-A0A7D3X194-F1
#
_cell.length_a   1.000
_cell.length_b   1.000
_cell.length_c   1.000
_cell.angle_alpha   90.00
_cell.angle_beta   90.00
_cell.angle_gamma   90.00
#
_symmetry.space_group_name_H-M   'P 1'
#
loop_
_entity.id
_entity.type
_entity.pdbx_description
1 polymer ?
#
loop_
_entity_poly.entity_id
_entity_poly.type
_entity_poly.pdbx_seq_one_letter_code
_entity_poly.pdbx_strand_id
1 'polypeptide(L)'
;MQPSASLLDVTTLVYREQGFVPQVLKTIKKQEYGGATPVVIRNRFTYDAAGHLLQTWQQNQAQGNPEPEVLVSSSTYTGLGELTQKRLHSTNAGATFLQTEDFAYNLHGQLSSINHSDLTTNPENDLFGLELVREQANATGNAPRYDGASRP
;
A
#
# COMPACT_ATOMS: atom_id res chain seq x y z
N MET A 1 38.91 -19.31 18.63
CA MET A 1 37.46 -19.07 18.53
C MET A 1 37.26 -17.61 18.17
N GLN A 2 36.76 -17.30 16.98
CA GLN A 2 36.40 -15.93 16.62
C GLN A 2 35.04 -15.62 17.29
N PRO A 3 34.88 -14.51 18.03
CA PRO A 3 33.60 -14.20 18.64
C PRO A 3 32.54 -14.02 17.56
N SER A 4 31.37 -14.64 17.73
CA SER A 4 30.23 -14.42 16.84
C SER A 4 29.78 -12.97 16.98
N ALA A 5 29.81 -12.21 15.90
CA ALA A 5 29.31 -10.85 15.89
C ALA A 5 27.80 -10.85 16.23
N SER A 6 27.39 -9.96 17.13
CA SER A 6 25.99 -9.81 17.53
C SER A 6 25.22 -8.95 16.53
N LEU A 7 23.94 -9.28 16.36
CA LEU A 7 22.96 -8.46 15.66
C LEU A 7 22.24 -7.57 16.68
N LEU A 8 22.19 -6.26 16.42
CA LEU A 8 21.39 -5.29 17.16
C LEU A 8 20.29 -4.75 16.24
N ASP A 9 19.04 -4.92 16.65
CA ASP A 9 17.87 -4.40 15.94
C ASP A 9 17.07 -3.50 16.89
N VAL A 10 16.79 -2.27 16.48
CA VAL A 10 16.03 -1.28 17.25
C VAL A 10 14.88 -0.76 16.40
N THR A 11 13.66 -0.88 16.92
CA THR A 11 12.46 -0.30 16.29
C THR A 11 11.91 0.81 17.17
N THR A 12 11.81 2.02 16.61
CA THR A 12 11.14 3.17 17.23
C THR A 12 9.81 3.42 16.53
N LEU A 13 8.76 3.64 17.31
CA LEU A 13 7.42 3.94 16.86
C LEU A 13 7.01 5.32 17.40
N VAL A 14 6.51 6.18 16.53
CA VAL A 14 5.98 7.51 16.89
C VAL A 14 4.49 7.51 16.60
N TYR A 15 3.67 7.95 17.56
CA TYR A 15 2.22 7.89 17.47
C TYR A 15 1.58 9.27 17.62
N ARG A 16 0.36 9.42 17.10
CA ARG A 16 -0.61 10.40 17.60
C ARG A 16 -1.63 9.69 18.48
N GLU A 17 -1.95 10.32 19.61
CA GLU A 17 -2.97 9.84 20.56
C GLU A 17 -4.29 10.63 20.45
N GLN A 18 -4.42 11.51 19.46
CA GLN A 18 -5.65 12.26 19.23
C GLN A 18 -6.71 11.38 18.56
N GLY A 19 -7.64 10.85 19.36
CA GLY A 19 -8.79 10.05 18.92
C GLY A 19 -8.98 8.79 19.75
N PHE A 20 -9.95 7.95 19.38
CA PHE A 20 -10.20 6.66 20.04
C PHE A 20 -9.16 5.58 19.67
N VAL A 21 -8.43 5.76 18.56
CA VAL A 21 -7.48 4.78 18.04
C VAL A 21 -6.12 5.45 17.84
N PRO A 22 -5.05 4.95 18.47
CA PRO A 22 -3.70 5.47 18.26
C PRO A 22 -3.25 5.17 16.82
N GLN A 23 -2.63 6.17 16.17
CA GLN A 23 -2.14 6.03 14.80
C GLN A 23 -0.62 6.18 14.78
N VAL A 24 0.07 5.23 14.14
CA VAL A 24 1.52 5.27 13.95
C VAL A 24 1.84 6.32 12.90
N LEU A 25 2.52 7.41 13.27
CA LEU A 25 2.96 8.43 12.33
C LEU A 25 4.30 8.10 11.67
N LYS A 26 5.16 7.37 12.39
CA LYS A 26 6.50 7.03 11.91
C LYS A 26 6.99 5.72 12.52
N THR A 27 7.65 4.90 11.71
CA THR A 27 8.50 3.81 12.19
C THR A 27 9.94 4.05 11.78
N ILE A 28 10.89 3.72 12.65
CA ILE A 28 12.32 3.74 12.35
C ILE A 28 12.87 2.39 12.76
N LYS A 29 13.35 1.61 11.81
CA LYS A 29 14.05 0.36 12.05
C LYS A 29 15.54 0.59 11.80
N LYS A 30 16.36 0.32 12.81
CA LYS A 30 17.84 0.40 12.75
C LYS A 30 18.40 -1.00 12.98
N GLN A 31 19.12 -1.52 11.99
CA GLN A 31 19.80 -2.81 12.07
C GLN A 31 21.31 -2.62 11.99
N GLU A 32 22.04 -3.22 12.93
CA GLU A 32 23.49 -3.13 13.07
C GLU A 32 24.08 -4.52 13.34
N TYR A 33 25.15 -4.89 12.64
CA TYR A 33 25.83 -6.18 12.80
C TYR A 33 27.30 -5.96 13.13
N GLY A 34 27.75 -6.46 14.29
CA GLY A 34 29.17 -6.41 14.67
C GLY A 34 29.78 -5.01 14.74
N GLY A 35 28.99 -3.98 15.08
CA GLY A 35 29.45 -2.58 15.14
C GLY A 35 29.61 -1.90 13.78
N ALA A 36 29.16 -2.53 12.68
CA ALA A 36 29.16 -1.92 11.35
C ALA A 36 28.20 -0.73 11.27
N THR A 37 28.39 0.13 10.26
CA THR A 37 27.45 1.22 10.00
C THR A 37 26.03 0.67 9.82
N PRO A 38 25.04 1.18 10.55
CA PRO A 38 23.70 0.62 10.55
C PRO A 38 22.97 0.87 9.21
N VAL A 39 22.09 -0.07 8.87
CA VAL A 39 21.02 0.16 7.88
C VAL A 39 19.82 0.73 8.63
N VAL A 40 19.25 1.83 8.11
CA VAL A 40 18.08 2.48 8.73
C VAL A 40 16.96 2.59 7.70
N ILE A 41 15.78 2.07 8.04
CA ILE A 41 14.56 2.21 7.25
C ILE A 41 13.59 3.08 8.05
N ARG A 42 13.14 4.18 7.45
CA ARG A 42 12.17 5.10 8.04
C ARG A 42 10.89 5.02 7.22
N ASN A 43 9.77 4.71 7.86
CA ASN A 43 8.46 4.87 7.24
C ASN A 43 7.71 6.02 7.89
N ARG A 44 7.00 6.81 7.09
CA ARG A 44 6.12 7.88 7.56
C ARG A 44 4.72 7.67 6.99
N PHE A 45 3.73 7.86 7.84
CA PHE A 45 2.33 7.61 7.52
C PHE A 45 1.51 8.89 7.67
N THR A 46 0.57 9.11 6.78
CA THR A 46 -0.42 10.17 6.89
C THR A 46 -1.82 9.58 6.92
N TYR A 47 -2.74 10.26 7.60
CA TYR A 47 -4.09 9.78 7.81
C TYR A 47 -5.08 10.89 7.54
N ASP A 48 -6.30 10.54 7.15
CA ASP A 48 -7.41 11.48 7.12
C ASP A 48 -7.94 11.76 8.54
N ALA A 49 -8.98 12.59 8.63
CA ALA A 49 -9.60 12.93 9.92
C ALA A 49 -10.32 11.73 10.57
N ALA A 50 -10.80 10.76 9.77
CA ALA A 50 -11.46 9.54 10.24
C ALA A 50 -10.45 8.45 10.67
N GLY A 51 -9.18 8.59 10.28
CA GLY A 51 -8.10 7.68 10.61
C GLY A 51 -7.76 6.65 9.54
N HIS A 52 -8.25 6.79 8.32
CA HIS A 52 -7.81 5.96 7.19
C HIS A 52 -6.41 6.37 6.74
N LEU A 53 -5.59 5.39 6.35
CA LEU A 53 -4.21 5.61 5.93
C LEU A 53 -4.17 6.21 4.53
N LEU A 54 -3.75 7.48 4.41
CA LEU A 54 -3.65 8.17 3.13
C LEU A 54 -2.35 7.88 2.40
N GLN A 55 -1.21 7.95 3.08
CA GLN A 55 0.08 7.77 2.41
C GLN A 55 1.07 7.00 3.26
N THR A 56 1.88 6.18 2.61
CA THR A 56 3.07 5.55 3.20
C THR A 56 4.29 6.02 2.44
N TRP A 57 5.22 6.66 3.15
CA TRP A 57 6.49 7.11 2.64
C TRP A 57 7.60 6.25 3.24
N GLN A 58 8.65 5.98 2.48
CA GLN A 58 9.81 5.23 2.93
C GLN A 58 11.11 5.95 2.56
N GLN A 59 12.04 6.01 3.51
CA GLN A 59 13.42 6.42 3.27
C GLN A 59 14.38 5.35 3.79
N ASN A 60 15.24 4.88 2.91
CA ASN A 60 16.33 3.98 3.28
C ASN A 60 17.60 4.77 3.56
N GLN A 61 18.46 4.20 4.39
CA GLN A 61 19.82 4.67 4.60
C GLN A 61 20.72 3.46 4.71
N ALA A 62 21.72 3.41 3.83
CA ALA A 62 22.77 2.42 3.85
C ALA A 62 24.13 3.13 3.92
N GLN A 63 25.09 2.51 4.59
CA GLN A 63 26.46 3.05 4.71
C GLN A 63 26.51 4.50 5.25
N GLY A 64 25.54 4.87 6.08
CA GLY A 64 25.46 6.20 6.69
C GLY A 64 24.79 7.28 5.83
N ASN A 65 24.46 7.00 4.56
CA ASN A 65 23.88 8.00 3.66
C ASN A 65 22.37 7.76 3.45
N PRO A 66 21.49 8.72 3.78
CA PRO A 66 20.06 8.60 3.49
C PRO A 66 19.80 8.77 1.99
N GLU A 67 18.99 7.87 1.44
CA GLU A 67 18.44 7.99 0.09
C GLU A 67 17.28 9.01 0.07
N PRO A 68 16.84 9.48 -1.10
CA PRO A 68 15.60 10.25 -1.21
C PRO A 68 14.41 9.47 -0.65
N GLU A 69 13.46 10.17 -0.01
CA GLU A 69 12.21 9.57 0.45
C GLU A 69 11.31 9.24 -0.76
N VAL A 70 10.74 8.04 -0.79
CA VAL A 70 9.85 7.56 -1.84
C VAL A 70 8.44 7.40 -1.27
N LEU A 71 7.44 7.87 -2.02
CA LEU A 71 6.04 7.60 -1.70
C LEU A 71 5.72 6.18 -2.17
N VAL A 72 5.62 5.25 -1.23
CA VAL A 72 5.38 3.83 -1.51
C VAL A 72 3.94 3.62 -1.95
N SER A 73 2.99 4.23 -1.24
CA SER A 73 1.57 4.15 -1.59
C SER A 73 0.81 5.43 -1.24
N SER A 74 -0.17 5.78 -2.06
CA SER A 74 -1.15 6.84 -1.81
C SER A 74 -2.54 6.29 -2.04
N SER A 75 -3.43 6.42 -1.05
CA SER A 75 -4.76 5.86 -1.02
C SER A 75 -5.82 6.96 -0.95
N THR A 76 -6.92 6.74 -1.68
CA THR A 76 -8.12 7.60 -1.68
C THR A 76 -9.30 6.76 -1.21
N TYR A 77 -10.19 7.37 -0.42
CA TYR A 77 -11.33 6.70 0.16
C TYR A 77 -12.65 7.41 -0.18
N THR A 78 -13.76 6.67 -0.22
CA THR A 78 -15.11 7.25 -0.23
C THR A 78 -15.43 7.92 1.11
N GLY A 79 -16.53 8.67 1.17
CA GLY A 79 -17.05 9.20 2.44
C GLY A 79 -17.48 8.13 3.45
N LEU A 80 -17.65 6.87 3.02
CA LEU A 80 -17.94 5.72 3.87
C LEU A 80 -16.68 4.97 4.33
N GLY A 81 -15.48 5.38 3.87
CA GLY A 81 -14.21 4.76 4.23
C GLY A 81 -13.79 3.59 3.33
N GLU A 82 -14.45 3.41 2.18
CA GLU A 82 -14.06 2.37 1.20
C GLU A 82 -12.90 2.87 0.34
N LEU A 83 -11.87 2.06 0.15
CA LEU A 83 -10.69 2.42 -0.66
C LEU A 83 -11.08 2.48 -2.14
N THR A 84 -11.02 3.63 -2.80
CA THR A 84 -11.38 3.77 -4.22
C THR A 84 -10.19 3.66 -5.15
N GLN A 85 -9.03 4.15 -4.70
CA GLN A 85 -7.82 4.17 -5.53
C GLN A 85 -6.59 4.00 -4.65
N LYS A 86 -5.62 3.23 -5.14
CA LYS A 86 -4.30 3.10 -4.54
C LYS A 86 -3.23 3.27 -5.59
N ARG A 87 -2.42 4.31 -5.44
CA ARG A 87 -1.31 4.63 -6.35
C ARG A 87 -0.01 4.18 -5.72
N LEU A 88 0.82 3.45 -6.46
CA LEU A 88 2.02 2.79 -5.96
C LEU A 88 3.27 3.41 -6.56
N HIS A 89 4.27 3.59 -5.71
CA HIS A 89 5.63 4.00 -6.03
C HIS A 89 5.73 5.32 -6.81
N SER A 90 6.03 6.41 -6.10
CA SER A 90 6.35 7.71 -6.66
C SER A 90 7.66 8.26 -6.08
N THR A 91 8.59 8.62 -6.96
CA THR A 91 9.89 9.22 -6.63
C THR A 91 9.88 10.76 -6.73
N ASN A 92 8.74 11.36 -7.08
CA ASN A 92 8.56 12.80 -7.29
C ASN A 92 7.38 13.36 -6.47
N ALA A 93 7.28 12.88 -5.23
CA ALA A 93 6.29 13.34 -4.24
C ALA A 93 4.83 13.28 -4.70
N GLY A 94 4.47 12.29 -5.52
CA GLY A 94 3.11 12.04 -5.98
C GLY A 94 2.73 12.69 -7.31
N ALA A 95 3.68 13.27 -8.05
CA ALA A 95 3.38 13.81 -9.39
C ALA A 95 3.16 12.69 -10.43
N THR A 96 3.92 11.60 -10.34
CA THR A 96 3.72 10.40 -11.18
C THR A 96 3.86 9.14 -10.34
N PHE A 97 3.18 8.07 -10.75
CA PHE A 97 3.20 6.77 -10.07
C PHE A 97 3.52 5.67 -11.08
N LEU A 98 4.17 4.60 -10.60
CA LEU A 98 4.47 3.43 -11.41
C LEU A 98 3.23 2.60 -11.73
N GLN A 99 2.26 2.60 -10.80
CA GLN A 99 1.03 1.86 -10.93
C GLN A 99 -0.12 2.57 -10.21
N THR A 100 -1.31 2.46 -10.77
CA THR A 100 -2.57 2.81 -10.12
C THR A 100 -3.42 1.54 -10.01
N GLU A 101 -4.09 1.37 -8.89
CA GLU A 101 -5.07 0.32 -8.64
C GLU A 101 -6.41 1.00 -8.32
N ASP A 102 -7.43 0.77 -9.15
CA ASP A 102 -8.79 1.29 -8.96
C ASP A 102 -9.70 0.21 -8.40
N PHE A 103 -10.45 0.54 -7.35
CA PHE A 103 -11.29 -0.41 -6.62
C PHE A 103 -12.76 -0.01 -6.75
N ALA A 104 -13.61 -0.98 -7.06
CA ALA A 104 -15.05 -0.80 -7.08
C ALA A 104 -15.76 -1.79 -6.15
N TYR A 105 -16.93 -1.38 -5.67
CA TYR A 105 -17.75 -2.15 -4.74
C TYR A 105 -19.19 -2.24 -5.23
N ASN A 106 -19.88 -3.32 -4.87
CA ASN A 106 -21.32 -3.44 -5.10
C ASN A 106 -22.12 -2.64 -4.05
N LEU A 107 -23.45 -2.61 -4.20
CA LEU A 107 -24.38 -1.93 -3.28
C LEU A 107 -24.32 -2.45 -1.82
N HIS A 108 -23.72 -3.62 -1.62
CA HIS A 108 -23.52 -4.24 -0.31
C HIS A 108 -22.13 -3.95 0.30
N GLY A 109 -21.32 -3.09 -0.33
CA GLY A 109 -19.96 -2.74 0.12
C GLY A 109 -18.94 -3.85 -0.09
N GLN A 110 -19.23 -4.85 -0.93
CA GLN A 110 -18.32 -5.94 -1.26
C GLN A 110 -17.50 -5.58 -2.49
N LEU A 111 -16.20 -5.88 -2.47
CA LEU A 111 -15.31 -5.68 -3.61
C LEU A 111 -15.87 -6.37 -4.86
N SER A 112 -16.11 -5.60 -5.90
CA SER A 112 -16.59 -6.08 -7.20
C SER A 112 -15.48 -6.13 -8.25
N SER A 113 -14.55 -5.18 -8.25
CA SER A 113 -13.42 -5.19 -9.20
C SER A 113 -12.17 -4.48 -8.68
N ILE A 114 -11.03 -4.86 -9.24
CA ILE A 114 -9.76 -4.13 -9.17
C ILE A 114 -9.28 -3.90 -10.60
N ASN A 115 -9.08 -2.64 -10.97
CA ASN A 115 -8.82 -2.18 -12.34
C ASN A 115 -9.91 -2.66 -13.32
N HIS A 116 -9.77 -2.31 -14.59
CA HIS A 116 -10.66 -2.86 -15.61
C HIS A 116 -10.23 -4.29 -15.98
N SER A 117 -11.16 -5.25 -15.95
CA SER A 117 -10.85 -6.63 -16.35
C SER A 117 -10.51 -6.76 -17.85
N ASP A 118 -11.01 -5.82 -18.66
CA ASP A 118 -10.67 -5.70 -20.07
C ASP A 118 -9.49 -4.72 -20.27
N LEU A 119 -8.30 -5.27 -20.49
CA LEU A 119 -7.09 -4.49 -20.71
C LEU A 119 -6.89 -4.08 -22.18
N THR A 120 -7.88 -4.26 -23.06
CA THR A 120 -7.74 -3.90 -24.48
C THR A 120 -7.74 -2.40 -24.73
N THR A 121 -8.49 -1.65 -23.91
CA THR A 121 -8.57 -0.18 -23.99
C THR A 121 -7.68 0.53 -22.96
N ASN A 122 -7.28 -0.21 -21.90
CA ASN A 122 -6.35 0.14 -20.82
C ASN A 122 -5.84 1.59 -20.77
N PRO A 123 -6.70 2.57 -20.45
CA PRO A 123 -6.33 3.98 -20.48
C PRO A 123 -5.30 4.36 -19.42
N GLU A 124 -5.14 3.54 -18.37
CA GLU A 124 -4.23 3.78 -17.24
C GLU A 124 -2.95 2.92 -17.29
N ASN A 125 -2.77 2.12 -18.35
CA ASN A 125 -1.66 1.19 -18.51
C ASN A 125 -1.55 0.17 -17.36
N ASP A 126 -2.70 -0.28 -16.86
CA ASP A 126 -2.87 -1.36 -15.89
C ASP A 126 -2.18 -2.65 -16.34
N LEU A 127 -1.39 -3.24 -15.46
CA LEU A 127 -0.72 -4.52 -15.72
C LEU A 127 -1.65 -5.72 -15.52
N PHE A 128 -2.75 -5.53 -14.78
CA PHE A 128 -3.73 -6.55 -14.47
C PHE A 128 -5.10 -5.93 -14.23
N GLY A 129 -6.14 -6.76 -14.35
CA GLY A 129 -7.50 -6.45 -13.96
C GLY A 129 -8.19 -7.68 -13.37
N LEU A 130 -9.10 -7.46 -12.43
CA LEU A 130 -9.86 -8.50 -11.75
C LEU A 130 -11.31 -8.06 -11.59
N GLU A 131 -12.24 -8.97 -11.85
CA GLU A 131 -13.66 -8.77 -11.56
C GLU A 131 -14.27 -9.98 -10.87
N LEU A 132 -15.06 -9.73 -9.83
CA LEU A 132 -15.80 -10.72 -9.07
C LEU A 132 -17.28 -10.68 -9.45
N VAL A 133 -17.67 -11.62 -10.29
CA VAL A 133 -19.04 -11.73 -10.83
C VAL A 133 -19.95 -12.43 -9.81
N ARG A 134 -20.82 -11.65 -9.15
CA ARG A 134 -21.72 -12.17 -8.09
C ARG A 134 -23.20 -12.08 -8.44
N GLU A 135 -23.67 -10.91 -8.84
CA GLU A 135 -25.10 -10.64 -9.02
C GLU A 135 -25.52 -10.58 -10.50
N GLN A 136 -24.61 -10.15 -11.39
CA GLN A 136 -24.86 -10.00 -12.82
C GLN A 136 -23.66 -10.51 -13.61
N ALA A 137 -23.88 -11.07 -14.80
CA ALA A 137 -22.82 -11.53 -15.69
C ALA A 137 -21.94 -10.36 -16.15
N ASN A 138 -20.64 -10.61 -16.32
CA ASN A 138 -19.67 -9.59 -16.75
C ASN A 138 -19.42 -9.65 -18.28
N ALA A 139 -18.88 -8.56 -18.83
CA ALA A 139 -18.28 -8.40 -20.15
C ALA A 139 -17.26 -9.49 -20.53
N THR A 140 -16.68 -10.20 -19.55
CA THR A 140 -15.80 -11.37 -19.78
C THR A 140 -16.54 -12.69 -20.01
N GLY A 141 -17.89 -12.68 -20.00
CA GLY A 141 -18.72 -13.86 -20.26
C GLY A 141 -18.88 -14.82 -19.09
N ASN A 142 -18.34 -14.49 -17.92
CA ASN A 142 -18.49 -15.30 -16.71
C ASN A 142 -19.91 -15.22 -16.14
N ALA A 143 -20.47 -16.38 -15.78
CA ALA A 143 -21.76 -16.47 -15.10
C ALA A 143 -21.62 -16.09 -13.61
N PRO A 144 -22.59 -15.36 -13.03
CA PRO A 144 -22.56 -14.99 -11.61
C PRO A 144 -22.54 -16.22 -10.71
N ARG A 145 -21.61 -16.24 -9.75
CA ARG A 145 -21.55 -17.27 -8.70
C ARG A 145 -21.37 -16.63 -7.34
N TYR A 146 -22.19 -17.07 -6.39
CA TYR A 146 -22.18 -16.57 -5.02
C TYR A 146 -20.94 -17.01 -4.20
N ASP A 147 -20.11 -17.91 -4.74
CA ASP A 147 -18.92 -18.48 -4.09
C ASP A 147 -17.58 -17.88 -4.56
N GLY A 148 -17.59 -16.96 -5.54
CA GLY A 148 -16.41 -16.18 -5.94
C GLY A 148 -15.35 -16.92 -6.76
N ALA A 149 -15.61 -18.12 -7.30
CA ALA A 149 -14.67 -18.83 -8.16
C ALA A 149 -15.06 -18.76 -9.65
N SER A 150 -14.22 -18.13 -10.48
CA SER A 150 -14.29 -18.23 -11.94
C SER A 150 -13.54 -19.48 -12.43
N ARG A 151 -14.18 -20.32 -13.26
CA ARG A 151 -13.48 -21.40 -13.99
C ARG A 151 -13.01 -20.88 -15.34
N PRO A 152 -11.84 -21.32 -15.84
CA PRO A 152 -11.30 -20.95 -17.15
C PRO A 152 -12.17 -21.48 -18.29
#